data_AF-A0A417ZJE2-F1
#
_entry.id   AF-A0A417ZJE2-F1
#
_cell.length_a   1.000
_cell.length_b   1.000
_cell.length_c   1.000
_cell.angle_alpha   90.00
_cell.angle_beta   90.00
_cell.angle_gamma   90.00
#
_symmetry.space_group_name_H-M   'P 1'
#
loop_
_entity.id
_entity.type
_entity.pdbx_description
1 polymer ?
#
loop_
_entity_poly.entity_id
_entity_poly.type
_entity_poly.pdbx_seq_one_letter_code
_entity_poly.pdbx_strand_id
1 'polypeptide(L)'
;MALFKHGKKQQPQDQNQQPNNQQQPNNQPPVNQPQPGNAANMQQPNNFQPNSQPEPNQYFQDVPEYPVNNHQDDTAPVEQVPADTQQNQFVQQPPQQPSMQPQPQSPAGGATGPMPVPPMSQQPPLSTQAPDSVEHPYGSLENWEYTENQLKDLESQQKELKSQLKVQLLSSRTFYSHLIQSKQSVHLDHSAIDLEVQKIQRINESLRHWFGTDMISGDVFFNHDRNYFILQESLIDSQDEKRNQIADLAYYLDDHNVLPSIVTLNYDENLDGLWQSYLDDGIINPESNLLNIYTYFQTEGVQSAQPIQGPNTGIEISPQAHIESDNEHNIDRVYVGNTLVMKIVKDIDGRPANINHYHDGEIISTDYLDEQGINRLTQVFNPKDPNKVMDEFFYRLDNSLAIVKSHVGGEPYIQVMNRSNILVKSFDTEQEFIAWWLAEKVLDNNSTIIVPLSSPVYQVLLEQVNAQFKVLPYVDDYNAESQQLAQILENPAQLTEGILVNSETAQQDISQTTQGKVNVSIIPVPDKSEDEVPNNTNY
;
A
#
# COMPACT_ATOMS: atom_id res chain seq x y z
N MET A 1 19.65 14.10 -3.90
CA MET A 1 19.70 13.20 -2.73
C MET A 1 19.14 13.89 -1.50
N ALA A 2 17.92 13.57 -1.09
CA ALA A 2 17.37 13.98 0.20
C ALA A 2 17.43 12.77 1.14
N LEU A 3 18.31 12.84 2.15
CA LEU A 3 18.49 11.80 3.15
C LEU A 3 17.31 11.78 4.14
N PHE A 4 16.83 10.58 4.49
CA PHE A 4 15.91 10.38 5.60
C PHE A 4 16.44 11.06 6.88
N LYS A 5 15.56 11.79 7.58
CA LYS A 5 15.92 12.46 8.83
C LYS A 5 16.05 11.42 9.96
N HIS A 6 17.27 10.95 10.20
CA HIS A 6 17.55 10.02 11.30
C HIS A 6 17.28 10.66 12.68
N GLY A 7 16.37 10.04 13.44
CA GLY A 7 16.30 10.18 14.89
C GLY A 7 17.54 9.57 15.54
N LYS A 8 18.22 10.32 16.41
CA LYS A 8 19.44 9.90 17.11
C LYS A 8 19.18 8.70 18.03
N LYS A 9 19.67 7.51 17.67
CA LYS A 9 19.86 6.39 18.62
C LYS A 9 21.08 6.69 19.51
N GLN A 10 20.88 6.62 20.83
CA GLN A 10 21.93 6.77 21.84
C GLN A 10 22.87 5.55 21.80
N GLN A 11 24.18 5.79 21.74
CA GLN A 11 25.22 4.78 21.92
C GLN A 11 25.21 4.23 23.35
N PRO A 12 25.25 2.90 23.56
CA PRO A 12 25.65 2.33 24.84
C PRO A 12 27.17 2.42 25.01
N GLN A 13 27.60 2.88 26.19
CA GLN A 13 28.99 2.96 26.61
C GLN A 13 29.64 1.59 26.81
N ASP A 14 30.86 1.47 26.31
CA ASP A 14 31.84 0.42 26.63
C ASP A 14 32.08 0.29 28.15
N GLN A 15 32.03 -0.95 28.65
CA GLN A 15 32.78 -1.33 29.85
C GLN A 15 33.69 -2.53 29.56
N ASN A 16 34.96 -2.30 29.86
CA ASN A 16 36.10 -3.17 29.68
C ASN A 16 36.30 -4.11 30.89
N GLN A 17 36.73 -5.36 30.61
CA GLN A 17 37.71 -6.19 31.36
C GLN A 17 37.25 -6.84 32.70
N GLN A 18 37.51 -8.11 33.04
CA GLN A 18 38.61 -9.07 32.73
C GLN A 18 38.22 -10.54 33.14
N PRO A 19 39.07 -11.58 32.89
CA PRO A 19 38.68 -12.98 32.69
C PRO A 19 38.84 -13.90 33.92
N ASN A 20 38.25 -15.10 33.88
CA ASN A 20 38.77 -16.22 34.67
C ASN A 20 38.51 -17.59 34.00
N ASN A 21 39.61 -18.33 33.79
CA ASN A 21 39.65 -19.74 33.43
C ASN A 21 39.39 -20.61 34.67
N GLN A 22 38.62 -21.71 34.54
CA GLN A 22 39.00 -23.01 35.10
C GLN A 22 38.10 -24.16 34.59
N GLN A 23 38.70 -25.35 34.61
CA GLN A 23 38.36 -26.57 33.88
C GLN A 23 37.17 -27.38 34.44
N GLN A 24 36.55 -28.13 33.53
CA GLN A 24 35.70 -29.34 33.61
C GLN A 24 36.00 -30.35 34.76
N PRO A 25 35.09 -31.31 35.13
CA PRO A 25 34.43 -32.23 34.19
C PRO A 25 33.00 -32.78 34.48
N ASN A 26 32.32 -33.11 33.37
CA ASN A 26 31.45 -34.25 33.06
C ASN A 26 30.62 -34.95 34.17
N ASN A 27 29.28 -35.02 33.99
CA ASN A 27 28.46 -36.20 34.29
C ASN A 27 27.07 -36.15 33.61
N GLN A 28 26.63 -37.32 33.13
CA GLN A 28 25.44 -37.64 32.33
C GLN A 28 24.07 -37.44 33.04
N PRO A 29 22.95 -37.42 32.29
CA PRO A 29 21.65 -36.93 32.75
C PRO A 29 20.73 -38.05 33.29
N PRO A 30 19.67 -37.72 34.05
CA PRO A 30 18.57 -38.64 34.28
C PRO A 30 17.34 -38.32 33.40
N VAL A 31 16.82 -39.41 32.85
CA VAL A 31 15.53 -39.62 32.21
C VAL A 31 14.39 -39.26 33.16
N ASN A 32 13.32 -38.62 32.67
CA ASN A 32 11.94 -38.91 33.12
C ASN A 32 10.87 -38.36 32.17
N GLN A 33 9.98 -39.26 31.76
CA GLN A 33 8.71 -39.03 31.07
C GLN A 33 7.53 -38.93 32.10
N PRO A 34 6.32 -38.53 31.67
CA PRO A 34 5.43 -37.66 32.46
C PRO A 34 4.23 -38.37 33.11
N GLN A 35 3.55 -37.69 34.04
CA GLN A 35 2.13 -37.93 34.31
C GLN A 35 1.35 -36.65 34.73
N PRO A 36 0.02 -36.62 34.49
CA PRO A 36 -0.81 -35.41 34.46
C PRO A 36 -1.61 -35.19 35.76
N GLY A 37 -2.01 -33.94 36.01
CA GLY A 37 -2.85 -33.58 37.17
C GLY A 37 -3.64 -32.27 36.94
N ASN A 38 -4.94 -32.35 37.19
CA ASN A 38 -5.99 -31.38 36.89
C ASN A 38 -6.07 -30.17 37.86
N ALA A 39 -6.50 -29.05 37.27
CA ALA A 39 -7.56 -28.11 37.68
C ALA A 39 -7.45 -27.16 38.91
N ALA A 40 -7.74 -25.88 38.57
CA ALA A 40 -8.59 -24.90 39.26
C ALA A 40 -8.03 -24.10 40.47
N ASN A 41 -7.84 -22.78 40.31
CA ASN A 41 -8.85 -21.71 40.51
C ASN A 41 -8.25 -20.39 41.05
N MET A 42 -8.84 -19.25 40.62
CA MET A 42 -8.81 -17.89 41.24
C MET A 42 -7.49 -17.08 41.13
N GLN A 43 -7.41 -15.78 40.77
CA GLN A 43 -8.34 -14.64 40.81
C GLN A 43 -7.78 -13.48 39.94
N GLN A 44 -8.66 -12.72 39.28
CA GLN A 44 -8.41 -11.37 38.73
C GLN A 44 -8.23 -10.32 39.84
N PRO A 45 -7.66 -9.15 39.50
CA PRO A 45 -8.47 -7.94 39.60
C PRO A 45 -8.38 -7.04 38.35
N ASN A 46 -9.57 -6.69 37.84
CA ASN A 46 -9.83 -5.60 36.91
C ASN A 46 -9.85 -4.27 37.68
N ASN A 47 -9.22 -3.21 37.16
CA ASN A 47 -9.66 -1.83 37.36
C ASN A 47 -8.95 -0.84 36.42
N PHE A 48 -9.51 -0.59 35.24
CA PHE A 48 -9.40 0.70 34.55
C PHE A 48 -10.72 0.96 33.79
N GLN A 49 -11.36 2.09 34.11
CA GLN A 49 -12.59 2.56 33.47
C GLN A 49 -12.31 3.02 32.03
N PRO A 50 -13.27 2.88 31.10
CA PRO A 50 -13.19 3.45 29.77
C PRO A 50 -13.75 4.88 29.81
N ASN A 51 -12.89 5.90 29.74
CA ASN A 51 -13.36 7.22 29.33
C ASN A 51 -12.22 8.06 28.73
N SER A 52 -12.17 8.06 27.41
CA SER A 52 -11.66 9.18 26.61
C SER A 52 -12.08 8.89 25.17
N GLN A 53 -13.15 9.57 24.74
CA GLN A 53 -13.43 9.76 23.32
C GLN A 53 -12.16 10.34 22.68
N PRO A 54 -11.75 9.90 21.48
CA PRO A 54 -10.74 10.63 20.74
C PRO A 54 -11.26 12.05 20.48
N GLU A 55 -10.46 13.06 20.78
CA GLU A 55 -10.79 14.44 20.46
C GLU A 55 -11.06 14.56 18.95
N PRO A 56 -12.11 15.29 18.53
CA PRO A 56 -12.32 15.54 17.11
C PRO A 56 -11.16 16.36 16.56
N ASN A 57 -10.52 15.83 15.51
CA ASN A 57 -9.49 16.54 14.75
C ASN A 57 -10.03 17.91 14.32
N GLN A 58 -9.41 19.00 14.80
CA GLN A 58 -9.86 20.38 14.58
C GLN A 58 -9.70 20.86 13.12
N TYR A 59 -9.12 20.05 12.25
CA TYR A 59 -8.86 20.42 10.84
C TYR A 59 -10.09 20.39 9.91
N PHE A 60 -11.26 19.91 10.37
CA PHE A 60 -12.39 19.63 9.48
C PHE A 60 -13.73 20.24 9.91
N GLN A 61 -13.75 21.20 10.85
CA GLN A 61 -14.98 21.89 11.24
C GLN A 61 -15.44 22.99 10.25
N ASP A 62 -14.57 23.42 9.34
CA ASP A 62 -14.84 24.54 8.43
C ASP A 62 -14.98 24.08 6.97
N VAL A 63 -16.03 23.32 6.67
CA VAL A 63 -16.61 23.40 5.31
C VAL A 63 -17.46 24.67 5.29
N PRO A 64 -17.21 25.65 4.41
CA PRO A 64 -17.99 26.88 4.38
C PRO A 64 -19.49 26.57 4.30
N GLU A 65 -20.27 27.02 5.28
CA GLU A 65 -21.73 26.97 5.18
C GLU A 65 -22.18 27.83 4.00
N TYR A 66 -22.95 27.22 3.10
CA TYR A 66 -23.61 27.97 2.04
C TYR A 66 -24.74 28.82 2.66
N PRO A 67 -24.92 30.10 2.28
CA PRO A 67 -26.09 30.85 2.70
C PRO A 67 -27.32 30.25 2.02
N VAL A 68 -28.11 29.51 2.78
CA VAL A 68 -29.45 29.09 2.36
C VAL A 68 -30.34 30.32 2.42
N ASN A 69 -30.82 30.77 1.26
CA ASN A 69 -31.83 31.81 1.18
C ASN A 69 -33.17 31.21 1.64
N ASN A 70 -33.41 31.21 2.95
CA ASN A 70 -34.67 30.74 3.53
C ASN A 70 -35.77 31.74 3.22
N HIS A 71 -36.66 31.41 2.28
CA HIS A 71 -38.01 31.95 2.30
C HIS A 71 -38.75 31.30 3.47
N GLN A 72 -38.99 32.10 4.52
CA GLN A 72 -39.87 31.77 5.63
C GLN A 72 -41.31 31.70 5.12
N ASP A 73 -41.93 30.52 5.21
CA ASP A 73 -43.37 30.39 5.36
C ASP A 73 -43.67 30.10 6.84
N ASP A 74 -44.42 31.01 7.44
CA ASP A 74 -44.92 30.95 8.81
C ASP A 74 -45.77 29.69 9.04
N THR A 75 -45.36 28.82 9.97
CA THR A 75 -46.31 28.00 10.75
C THR A 75 -45.86 27.88 12.20
N ALA A 76 -46.80 28.18 13.11
CA ALA A 76 -46.67 28.22 14.56
C ALA A 76 -46.52 26.81 15.18
N PRO A 77 -46.04 26.69 16.44
CA PRO A 77 -45.66 25.41 17.05
C PRO A 77 -46.89 24.63 17.55
N VAL A 78 -46.90 23.31 17.34
CA VAL A 78 -47.89 22.39 17.93
C VAL A 78 -47.20 21.45 18.92
N GLU A 79 -47.81 21.39 20.11
CA GLU A 79 -47.44 20.60 21.28
C GLU A 79 -47.31 19.09 21.03
N GLN A 80 -46.38 18.49 21.77
CA GLN A 80 -46.19 17.04 21.91
C GLN A 80 -47.36 16.38 22.67
N VAL A 81 -47.84 15.24 22.16
CA VAL A 81 -48.60 14.23 22.93
C VAL A 81 -48.10 12.82 22.54
N PRO A 82 -47.90 11.87 23.47
CA PRO A 82 -47.23 10.60 23.18
C PRO A 82 -48.18 9.40 22.95
N ALA A 83 -47.66 8.45 22.18
CA ALA A 83 -47.82 6.98 22.16
C ALA A 83 -49.17 6.29 21.86
N ASP A 84 -49.03 5.33 20.92
CA ASP A 84 -49.63 4.00 20.81
C ASP A 84 -50.81 3.69 19.86
N THR A 85 -50.61 2.50 19.24
CA THR A 85 -51.52 1.45 18.77
C THR A 85 -52.06 1.35 17.32
N GLN A 86 -51.79 0.15 16.76
CA GLN A 86 -52.51 -0.66 15.73
C GLN A 86 -52.16 -0.44 14.24
N GLN A 87 -51.52 -1.40 13.57
CA GLN A 87 -52.01 -2.67 12.97
C GLN A 87 -52.89 -2.54 11.70
N ASN A 88 -52.36 -3.16 10.64
CA ASN A 88 -53.02 -3.88 9.53
C ASN A 88 -53.47 -3.17 8.22
N GLN A 89 -52.76 -3.60 7.15
CA GLN A 89 -53.27 -4.31 5.94
C GLN A 89 -53.75 -3.54 4.69
N PHE A 90 -53.07 -3.89 3.57
CA PHE A 90 -53.49 -4.09 2.16
C PHE A 90 -54.33 -2.97 1.47
N VAL A 91 -54.06 -2.52 0.24
CA VAL A 91 -54.21 -3.24 -1.04
C VAL A 91 -53.57 -2.43 -2.19
N GLN A 92 -53.05 -3.14 -3.20
CA GLN A 92 -52.52 -2.69 -4.50
C GLN A 92 -53.59 -2.11 -5.45
N GLN A 93 -53.26 -1.09 -6.27
CA GLN A 93 -53.21 -1.15 -7.75
C GLN A 93 -53.24 0.25 -8.44
N PRO A 94 -52.74 0.37 -9.69
CA PRO A 94 -52.30 1.60 -10.37
C PRO A 94 -53.24 1.96 -11.57
N PRO A 95 -52.75 2.55 -12.69
CA PRO A 95 -52.43 3.96 -12.92
C PRO A 95 -53.31 4.57 -14.05
N GLN A 96 -53.40 5.90 -14.15
CA GLN A 96 -53.85 6.57 -15.39
C GLN A 96 -53.09 7.88 -15.66
N GLN A 97 -52.36 7.90 -16.78
CA GLN A 97 -52.19 9.07 -17.66
C GLN A 97 -53.48 9.24 -18.53
N PRO A 98 -53.70 10.26 -19.39
CA PRO A 98 -52.76 11.29 -19.89
C PRO A 98 -53.32 12.72 -20.11
N SER A 99 -52.41 13.62 -20.51
CA SER A 99 -52.50 14.53 -21.68
C SER A 99 -52.82 16.04 -21.52
N MET A 100 -52.02 16.80 -22.28
CA MET A 100 -52.25 18.05 -23.03
C MET A 100 -51.80 19.40 -22.44
N GLN A 101 -50.77 19.95 -23.11
CA GLN A 101 -50.50 21.39 -23.31
C GLN A 101 -51.72 22.10 -23.92
N PRO A 102 -51.89 23.43 -23.72
CA PRO A 102 -51.36 24.39 -24.71
C PRO A 102 -50.86 25.74 -24.13
N GLN A 103 -49.80 26.27 -24.74
CA GLN A 103 -49.50 27.72 -24.87
C GLN A 103 -50.35 28.30 -26.05
N PRO A 104 -50.35 29.60 -26.43
CA PRO A 104 -49.74 30.82 -25.85
C PRO A 104 -50.68 32.06 -25.91
N GLN A 105 -50.25 33.24 -25.41
CA GLN A 105 -50.29 34.56 -26.09
C GLN A 105 -50.26 35.77 -25.13
N SER A 106 -49.38 36.72 -25.45
CA SER A 106 -49.38 38.12 -24.98
C SER A 106 -50.38 38.97 -25.77
N PRO A 107 -50.74 40.17 -25.25
CA PRO A 107 -50.84 41.34 -26.14
C PRO A 107 -50.22 42.63 -25.55
N ALA A 108 -49.95 43.56 -26.46
CA ALA A 108 -49.34 44.88 -26.26
C ALA A 108 -50.39 46.02 -26.19
N GLY A 109 -50.00 47.19 -25.64
CA GLY A 109 -50.47 48.51 -26.11
C GLY A 109 -50.96 49.56 -25.07
N GLY A 110 -50.13 50.58 -24.79
CA GLY A 110 -50.42 52.02 -25.00
C GLY A 110 -51.29 52.88 -24.04
N ALA A 111 -50.60 53.75 -23.28
CA ALA A 111 -50.79 55.21 -23.07
C ALA A 111 -51.89 55.83 -22.14
N THR A 112 -51.47 56.49 -21.04
CA THR A 112 -51.58 57.96 -20.70
C THR A 112 -51.84 58.26 -19.20
N GLY A 113 -51.06 59.20 -18.61
CA GLY A 113 -51.47 60.03 -17.45
C GLY A 113 -50.84 59.75 -16.07
N PRO A 114 -50.69 60.75 -15.17
CA PRO A 114 -49.48 60.96 -14.36
C PRO A 114 -49.49 60.53 -12.87
N MET A 115 -48.27 60.44 -12.32
CA MET A 115 -47.78 60.12 -10.95
C MET A 115 -48.57 60.74 -9.77
N PRO A 116 -48.56 60.11 -8.55
CA PRO A 116 -47.47 60.35 -7.58
C PRO A 116 -47.00 59.11 -6.78
N VAL A 117 -45.72 59.11 -6.39
CA VAL A 117 -45.02 58.04 -5.64
C VAL A 117 -44.86 58.44 -4.15
N PRO A 118 -45.16 57.58 -3.16
CA PRO A 118 -44.78 57.74 -1.75
C PRO A 118 -43.44 57.03 -1.40
N PRO A 119 -42.86 57.28 -0.20
CA PRO A 119 -41.42 57.44 -0.02
C PRO A 119 -40.63 56.17 0.36
N MET A 120 -39.37 56.13 -0.08
CA MET A 120 -38.31 55.25 0.43
C MET A 120 -37.62 55.89 1.65
N SER A 121 -37.42 55.08 2.68
CA SER A 121 -36.69 55.41 3.91
C SER A 121 -35.19 55.10 3.79
N GLN A 122 -34.40 56.19 3.84
CA GLN A 122 -33.12 56.39 4.53
C GLN A 122 -31.96 55.38 4.38
N GLN A 123 -30.99 55.75 3.52
CA GLN A 123 -29.56 55.44 3.71
C GLN A 123 -28.89 56.54 4.58
N PRO A 124 -27.85 56.23 5.37
CA PRO A 124 -27.08 57.22 6.13
C PRO A 124 -26.19 58.12 5.23
N PRO A 125 -25.83 59.34 5.67
CA PRO A 125 -25.28 60.39 4.81
C PRO A 125 -23.80 60.19 4.42
N LEU A 126 -23.49 60.49 3.16
CA LEU A 126 -22.12 60.74 2.68
C LEU A 126 -21.53 61.96 3.39
N SER A 127 -20.40 61.78 4.05
CA SER A 127 -19.57 62.89 4.53
C SER A 127 -18.93 63.61 3.34
N THR A 128 -19.19 64.90 3.23
CA THR A 128 -18.54 65.82 2.30
C THR A 128 -17.17 66.24 2.84
N GLN A 129 -16.12 65.55 2.42
CA GLN A 129 -14.76 66.12 2.39
C GLN A 129 -14.19 65.87 1.00
N ALA A 130 -13.91 66.96 0.28
CA ALA A 130 -13.31 66.95 -1.03
C ALA A 130 -11.94 66.25 -0.97
N PRO A 131 -11.62 65.31 -1.87
CA PRO A 131 -10.24 64.93 -2.10
C PRO A 131 -9.55 66.14 -2.76
N ASP A 132 -8.39 66.49 -2.24
CA ASP A 132 -7.48 67.43 -2.88
C ASP A 132 -7.30 67.07 -4.36
N SER A 133 -7.34 68.12 -5.18
CA SER A 133 -7.09 68.06 -6.61
C SER A 133 -5.75 67.40 -6.91
N VAL A 134 -5.78 66.12 -7.30
CA VAL A 134 -4.68 65.51 -8.03
C VAL A 134 -4.93 65.82 -9.50
N GLU A 135 -4.14 66.77 -10.03
CA GLU A 135 -4.02 66.99 -11.46
C GLU A 135 -3.69 65.66 -12.14
N HIS A 136 -4.52 65.22 -13.08
CA HIS A 136 -4.17 64.14 -14.00
C HIS A 136 -3.43 64.75 -15.19
N PRO A 137 -2.11 64.52 -15.38
CA PRO A 137 -1.53 64.66 -16.69
C PRO A 137 -1.88 63.41 -17.49
N TYR A 138 -2.29 63.66 -18.74
CA TYR A 138 -2.55 62.73 -19.83
C TYR A 138 -1.75 61.41 -19.79
N GLY A 139 -2.44 60.33 -20.19
CA GLY A 139 -2.00 58.93 -20.19
C GLY A 139 -0.52 58.65 -20.47
N SER A 140 0.09 57.88 -19.57
CA SER A 140 1.32 57.14 -19.83
C SER A 140 1.02 55.63 -19.82
N LEU A 141 1.71 54.89 -20.68
CA LEU A 141 1.63 53.42 -20.78
C LEU A 141 1.92 52.70 -19.44
N GLU A 142 2.56 53.38 -18.48
CA GLU A 142 2.99 52.82 -17.19
C GLU A 142 1.83 52.46 -16.24
N ASN A 143 0.66 53.08 -16.41
CA ASN A 143 -0.50 52.78 -15.57
C ASN A 143 -1.26 51.51 -16.04
N TRP A 144 -1.15 51.18 -17.34
CA TRP A 144 -1.66 49.93 -17.88
C TRP A 144 -0.82 48.76 -17.43
N GLU A 145 0.51 48.86 -17.48
CA GLU A 145 1.40 47.78 -17.00
C GLU A 145 1.18 47.47 -15.51
N TYR A 146 0.97 48.50 -14.68
CA TYR A 146 0.60 48.31 -13.27
C TYR A 146 -0.76 47.60 -13.11
N THR A 147 -1.78 48.04 -13.86
CA THR A 147 -3.12 47.44 -13.82
C THR A 147 -3.12 46.02 -14.37
N GLU A 148 -2.35 45.75 -15.43
CA GLU A 148 -2.15 44.43 -16.03
C GLU A 148 -1.43 43.49 -15.06
N ASN A 149 -0.41 43.97 -14.37
CA ASN A 149 0.28 43.20 -13.34
C ASN A 149 -0.64 42.90 -12.13
N GLN A 150 -1.48 43.85 -11.71
CA GLN A 150 -2.49 43.61 -10.68
C GLN A 150 -3.56 42.59 -11.12
N LEU A 151 -4.00 42.65 -12.38
CA LEU A 151 -4.90 41.66 -12.95
C LEU A 151 -4.26 40.27 -12.98
N LYS A 152 -3.01 40.15 -13.44
CA LYS A 152 -2.26 38.88 -13.42
C LYS A 152 -2.06 38.34 -12.01
N ASP A 153 -1.80 39.22 -11.04
CA ASP A 153 -1.66 38.84 -9.63
C ASP A 153 -3.01 38.36 -9.05
N LEU A 154 -4.10 39.07 -9.30
CA LEU A 154 -5.45 38.65 -8.89
C LEU A 154 -5.89 37.35 -9.57
N GLU A 155 -5.59 37.16 -10.86
CA GLU A 155 -5.85 35.91 -11.57
C GLU A 155 -5.03 34.75 -10.98
N SER A 156 -3.76 35.01 -10.62
CA SER A 156 -2.89 34.03 -9.97
C SER A 156 -3.41 33.66 -8.57
N GLN A 157 -3.80 34.65 -7.76
CA GLN A 157 -4.42 34.44 -6.45
C GLN A 157 -5.74 33.68 -6.55
N GLN A 158 -6.59 34.03 -7.52
CA GLN A 158 -7.85 33.32 -7.77
C GLN A 158 -7.59 31.86 -8.16
N LYS A 159 -6.60 31.61 -9.02
CA LYS A 159 -6.20 30.25 -9.43
C LYS A 159 -5.70 29.44 -8.23
N GLU A 160 -4.88 30.05 -7.38
CA GLU A 160 -4.36 29.44 -6.17
C GLU A 160 -5.48 29.10 -5.17
N LEU A 161 -6.35 30.06 -4.86
CA LEU A 161 -7.47 29.85 -3.95
C LEU A 161 -8.43 28.76 -4.47
N LYS A 162 -8.66 28.74 -5.80
CA LYS A 162 -9.46 27.70 -6.45
C LYS A 162 -8.78 26.33 -6.38
N SER A 163 -7.46 26.27 -6.50
CA SER A 163 -6.67 25.05 -6.30
C SER A 163 -6.81 24.53 -4.87
N GLN A 164 -6.63 25.40 -3.86
CA GLN A 164 -6.77 25.07 -2.45
C GLN A 164 -8.18 24.57 -2.12
N LEU A 165 -9.22 25.24 -2.61
CA LEU A 165 -10.61 24.80 -2.45
C LEU A 165 -10.84 23.42 -3.08
N LYS A 166 -10.26 23.17 -4.26
CA LYS A 166 -10.35 21.86 -4.92
C LYS A 166 -9.78 20.77 -4.02
N VAL A 167 -8.56 20.97 -3.53
CA VAL A 167 -7.87 20.04 -2.64
C VAL A 167 -8.68 19.80 -1.36
N GLN A 168 -9.19 20.86 -0.72
CA GLN A 168 -9.98 20.75 0.50
C GLN A 168 -11.28 19.96 0.30
N LEU A 169 -12.02 20.24 -0.77
CA LEU A 169 -13.27 19.54 -1.09
C LEU A 169 -13.01 18.06 -1.39
N LEU A 170 -12.00 17.75 -2.19
CA LEU A 170 -11.64 16.38 -2.54
C LEU A 170 -11.15 15.59 -1.32
N SER A 171 -10.26 16.18 -0.51
CA SER A 171 -9.80 15.58 0.75
C SER A 171 -10.96 15.29 1.71
N SER A 172 -11.88 16.25 1.85
CA SER A 172 -13.09 16.06 2.68
C SER A 172 -13.97 14.93 2.15
N ARG A 173 -14.16 14.85 0.83
CA ARG A 173 -14.96 13.78 0.20
C ARG A 173 -14.31 12.41 0.44
N THR A 174 -13.00 12.31 0.23
CA THR A 174 -12.19 11.12 0.50
C THR A 174 -12.36 10.66 1.95
N PHE A 175 -12.23 11.58 2.91
CA PHE A 175 -12.40 11.30 4.33
C PHE A 175 -13.79 10.75 4.67
N TYR A 176 -14.85 11.40 4.19
CA TYR A 176 -16.22 10.93 4.46
C TYR A 176 -16.54 9.60 3.75
N SER A 177 -15.99 9.36 2.56
CA SER A 177 -16.10 8.05 1.89
C SER A 177 -15.47 6.94 2.74
N HIS A 178 -14.27 7.18 3.29
CA HIS A 178 -13.62 6.23 4.20
C HIS A 178 -14.43 6.03 5.49
N LEU A 179 -15.01 7.09 6.08
CA LEU A 179 -15.89 6.98 7.25
C LEU A 179 -17.15 6.14 6.96
N ILE A 180 -17.73 6.26 5.77
CA ILE A 180 -18.87 5.42 5.37
C ILE A 180 -18.44 3.96 5.33
N GLN A 181 -17.32 3.67 4.66
CA GLN A 181 -16.80 2.30 4.54
C GLN A 181 -16.47 1.68 5.91
N SER A 182 -15.84 2.45 6.81
CA SER A 182 -15.50 1.98 8.16
C SER A 182 -16.75 1.78 9.03
N LYS A 183 -17.80 2.60 8.88
CA LYS A 183 -19.07 2.41 9.58
C LYS A 183 -19.85 1.20 9.06
N GLN A 184 -19.78 0.94 7.75
CA GLN A 184 -20.41 -0.22 7.12
C GLN A 184 -19.78 -1.54 7.58
N SER A 185 -18.45 -1.58 7.74
CA SER A 185 -17.74 -2.81 8.16
C SER A 185 -18.05 -3.21 9.61
N VAL A 186 -18.46 -2.27 10.47
CA VAL A 186 -18.82 -2.53 11.87
C VAL A 186 -20.34 -2.68 12.08
N HIS A 187 -21.12 -2.71 11.00
CA HIS A 187 -22.60 -2.80 11.04
C HIS A 187 -23.27 -1.76 11.97
N LEU A 188 -22.77 -0.52 11.95
CA LEU A 188 -23.36 0.58 12.72
C LEU A 188 -24.72 1.02 12.16
N ASP A 189 -25.48 1.78 12.96
CA ASP A 189 -26.82 2.28 12.61
C ASP A 189 -26.82 3.06 11.29
N HIS A 190 -27.84 2.84 10.46
CA HIS A 190 -28.00 3.46 9.14
C HIS A 190 -28.03 5.00 9.25
N SER A 191 -28.60 5.53 10.33
CA SER A 191 -28.68 6.98 10.57
C SER A 191 -27.30 7.66 10.64
N ALA A 192 -26.28 6.96 11.15
CA ALA A 192 -24.92 7.49 11.26
C ALA A 192 -24.15 7.44 9.92
N ILE A 193 -24.58 6.58 8.99
CA ILE A 193 -24.07 6.51 7.62
C ILE A 193 -24.73 7.59 6.78
N ASP A 194 -26.04 7.78 6.92
CA ASP A 194 -26.82 8.78 6.18
C ASP A 194 -26.28 10.20 6.37
N LEU A 195 -25.83 10.54 7.58
CA LEU A 195 -25.21 11.83 7.85
C LEU A 195 -23.95 12.07 7.02
N GLU A 196 -23.09 11.07 6.87
CA GLU A 196 -21.86 11.21 6.08
C GLU A 196 -22.15 11.23 4.58
N VAL A 197 -23.16 10.46 4.13
CA VAL A 197 -23.65 10.51 2.75
C VAL A 197 -24.14 11.93 2.40
N GLN A 198 -24.87 12.59 3.31
CA GLN A 198 -25.31 13.97 3.10
C GLN A 198 -24.14 14.95 2.99
N LYS A 199 -23.07 14.76 3.77
CA LYS A 199 -21.87 15.61 3.66
C LYS A 199 -21.18 15.45 2.30
N ILE A 200 -21.07 14.22 1.80
CA ILE A 200 -20.56 13.96 0.43
C ILE A 200 -21.43 14.65 -0.62
N GLN A 201 -22.76 14.61 -0.49
CA GLN A 201 -23.66 15.29 -1.43
C GLN A 201 -23.42 16.80 -1.48
N ARG A 202 -23.26 17.47 -0.33
CA ARG A 202 -22.94 18.91 -0.27
C ARG A 202 -21.59 19.24 -0.90
N ILE A 203 -20.60 18.37 -0.69
CA ILE A 203 -19.28 18.51 -1.32
C ILE A 203 -19.40 18.40 -2.84
N ASN A 204 -20.16 17.42 -3.36
CA ASN A 204 -20.40 17.26 -4.79
C ASN A 204 -21.13 18.46 -5.41
N GLU A 205 -22.08 19.07 -4.69
CA GLU A 205 -22.72 20.32 -5.10
C GLU A 205 -21.72 21.48 -5.20
N SER A 206 -20.81 21.58 -4.24
CA SER A 206 -19.74 22.59 -4.25
C SER A 206 -18.74 22.37 -5.38
N LEU A 207 -18.39 21.11 -5.66
CA LEU A 207 -17.54 20.77 -6.80
C LEU A 207 -18.19 21.17 -8.13
N ARG A 208 -19.48 20.84 -8.33
CA ARG A 208 -20.23 21.26 -9.52
C ARG A 208 -20.33 22.78 -9.64
N HIS A 209 -20.53 23.49 -8.52
CA HIS A 209 -20.62 24.95 -8.52
C HIS A 209 -19.32 25.63 -8.94
N TRP A 210 -18.19 25.26 -8.34
CA TRP A 210 -16.91 25.95 -8.54
C TRP A 210 -16.10 25.41 -9.73
N PHE A 211 -16.29 24.14 -10.09
CA PHE A 211 -15.47 23.44 -11.09
C PHE A 211 -16.28 22.91 -12.28
N GLY A 212 -17.61 23.04 -12.26
CA GLY A 212 -18.49 22.60 -13.35
C GLY A 212 -18.73 21.09 -13.40
N THR A 213 -18.11 20.32 -12.49
CA THR A 213 -18.26 18.87 -12.40
C THR A 213 -17.91 18.38 -11.00
N ASP A 214 -18.53 17.28 -10.57
CA ASP A 214 -18.17 16.48 -9.40
C ASP A 214 -17.39 15.21 -9.76
N MET A 215 -17.19 14.94 -11.06
CA MET A 215 -16.46 13.79 -11.61
C MET A 215 -14.94 13.96 -11.54
N ILE A 216 -14.45 14.44 -10.41
CA ILE A 216 -13.03 14.62 -10.14
C ILE A 216 -12.68 13.62 -9.05
N SER A 217 -11.69 12.76 -9.23
CA SER A 217 -11.22 11.86 -8.17
C SER A 217 -10.53 12.62 -7.04
N GLY A 218 -10.68 12.13 -5.82
CA GLY A 218 -9.89 12.62 -4.67
C GLY A 218 -8.64 11.78 -4.50
N ASP A 219 -7.79 12.14 -3.55
CA ASP A 219 -6.60 11.37 -3.24
C ASP A 219 -6.93 10.12 -2.44
N VAL A 220 -6.07 9.11 -2.52
CA VAL A 220 -6.11 7.90 -1.68
C VAL A 220 -5.99 8.30 -0.21
N PHE A 221 -6.82 7.70 0.64
CA PHE A 221 -6.77 7.91 2.08
C PHE A 221 -5.86 6.88 2.74
N PHE A 222 -4.76 7.33 3.33
CA PHE A 222 -3.91 6.48 4.15
C PHE A 222 -4.37 6.51 5.60
N ASN A 223 -5.05 5.44 6.02
CA ASN A 223 -5.42 5.22 7.42
C ASN A 223 -4.18 4.82 8.24
N HIS A 224 -3.79 5.65 9.21
CA HIS A 224 -2.60 5.44 10.04
C HIS A 224 -2.75 4.33 11.11
N ASP A 225 -3.96 3.81 11.33
CA ASP A 225 -4.18 2.65 12.22
C ASP A 225 -3.93 1.30 11.50
N ARG A 226 -3.58 1.35 10.20
CA ARG A 226 -3.37 0.16 9.36
C ARG A 226 -1.89 -0.13 9.14
N ASN A 227 -1.57 -1.41 9.01
CA ASN A 227 -0.25 -1.88 8.58
C ASN A 227 -0.20 -1.91 7.05
N TYR A 228 0.85 -1.34 6.45
CA TYR A 228 0.99 -1.30 4.99
C TYR A 228 2.06 -2.27 4.52
N PHE A 229 1.78 -2.91 3.38
CA PHE A 229 2.68 -3.84 2.72
C PHE A 229 2.82 -3.46 1.25
N ILE A 230 4.04 -3.40 0.72
CA ILE A 230 4.28 -3.29 -0.73
C ILE A 230 4.63 -4.68 -1.24
N LEU A 231 3.84 -5.19 -2.18
CA LEU A 231 4.13 -6.46 -2.83
C LEU A 231 5.08 -6.25 -4.02
N GLN A 232 6.11 -7.08 -4.07
CA GLN A 232 7.04 -7.20 -5.19
C GLN A 232 7.26 -8.68 -5.50
N GLU A 233 7.56 -9.04 -6.74
CA GLU A 233 7.97 -10.41 -7.03
C GLU A 233 9.36 -10.71 -6.46
N SER A 234 10.31 -9.82 -6.73
CA SER A 234 11.69 -9.86 -6.23
C SER A 234 12.16 -8.45 -5.85
N LEU A 235 13.25 -8.36 -5.07
CA LEU A 235 14.01 -7.11 -5.00
C LEU A 235 14.80 -6.92 -6.29
N ILE A 236 14.95 -5.66 -6.71
CA ILE A 236 15.57 -5.28 -7.98
C ILE A 236 17.02 -4.84 -7.71
N ASP A 237 17.95 -5.27 -8.57
CA ASP A 237 19.36 -4.88 -8.44
C ASP A 237 19.56 -3.36 -8.59
N SER A 238 20.60 -2.84 -7.93
CA SER A 238 21.04 -1.44 -8.01
C SER A 238 21.20 -0.87 -9.43
N GLN A 239 21.52 -1.72 -10.42
CA GLN A 239 21.75 -1.31 -11.80
C GLN A 239 20.48 -1.23 -12.66
N ASP A 240 19.35 -1.73 -12.17
CA ASP A 240 18.10 -1.71 -12.92
C ASP A 240 17.30 -0.45 -12.60
N GLU A 241 16.95 0.30 -13.65
CA GLU A 241 16.25 1.58 -13.55
C GLU A 241 14.87 1.46 -12.89
N LYS A 242 14.22 0.28 -12.96
CA LYS A 242 12.93 0.01 -12.30
C LYS A 242 13.02 0.06 -10.79
N ARG A 243 14.22 -0.08 -10.22
CA ARG A 243 14.43 0.09 -8.77
C ARG A 243 13.97 1.47 -8.28
N ASN A 244 14.06 2.50 -9.12
CA ASN A 244 13.58 3.84 -8.77
C ASN A 244 12.06 3.90 -8.60
N GLN A 245 11.28 3.04 -9.26
CA GLN A 245 9.83 3.03 -9.10
C GLN A 245 9.42 2.62 -7.68
N ILE A 246 10.15 1.67 -7.08
CA ILE A 246 9.97 1.27 -5.69
C ILE A 246 10.37 2.42 -4.76
N ALA A 247 11.45 3.14 -5.09
CA ALA A 247 11.87 4.32 -4.34
C ALA A 247 10.78 5.40 -4.33
N ASP A 248 10.25 5.76 -5.51
CA ASP A 248 9.21 6.78 -5.65
C ASP A 248 7.95 6.41 -4.84
N LEU A 249 7.53 5.14 -4.90
CA LEU A 249 6.42 4.64 -4.07
C LEU A 249 6.74 4.70 -2.57
N ALA A 250 7.93 4.27 -2.16
CA ALA A 250 8.33 4.28 -0.75
C ALA A 250 8.40 5.71 -0.18
N TYR A 251 8.99 6.65 -0.93
CA TYR A 251 9.03 8.07 -0.55
C TYR A 251 7.63 8.68 -0.49
N TYR A 252 6.78 8.38 -1.49
CA TYR A 252 5.41 8.85 -1.48
C TYR A 252 4.65 8.38 -0.23
N LEU A 253 4.86 7.15 0.22
CA LEU A 253 4.26 6.63 1.44
C LEU A 253 4.85 7.28 2.70
N ASP A 254 6.16 7.50 2.76
CA ASP A 254 6.82 8.19 3.88
C ASP A 254 6.32 9.63 4.04
N ASP A 255 6.11 10.35 2.94
CA ASP A 255 5.50 11.69 2.93
C ASP A 255 4.06 11.70 3.47
N HIS A 256 3.37 10.55 3.43
CA HIS A 256 2.05 10.34 4.03
C HIS A 256 2.11 9.72 5.44
N ASN A 257 3.30 9.69 6.06
CA ASN A 257 3.59 9.04 7.34
C ASN A 257 3.20 7.55 7.37
N VAL A 258 3.35 6.85 6.25
CA VAL A 258 3.14 5.41 6.13
C VAL A 258 4.51 4.72 6.08
N LEU A 259 4.73 3.78 7.00
CA LEU A 259 5.91 2.93 7.04
C LEU A 259 5.55 1.53 6.49
N PRO A 260 5.73 1.26 5.18
CA PRO A 260 5.37 -0.02 4.61
C PRO A 260 6.42 -1.10 4.93
N SER A 261 5.96 -2.34 5.16
CA SER A 261 6.83 -3.52 5.02
C SER A 261 6.89 -3.97 3.56
N ILE A 262 8.01 -4.51 3.12
CA ILE A 262 8.14 -5.08 1.77
C ILE A 262 7.87 -6.57 1.82
N VAL A 263 7.08 -7.06 0.88
CA VAL A 263 6.78 -8.48 0.70
C VAL A 263 7.32 -8.94 -0.65
N THR A 264 8.15 -9.98 -0.66
CA THR A 264 8.69 -10.61 -1.87
C THR A 264 8.23 -12.05 -2.04
N LEU A 265 8.07 -12.47 -3.29
CA LEU A 265 7.43 -13.73 -3.66
C LEU A 265 8.40 -14.79 -4.20
N ASN A 266 9.51 -14.38 -4.80
CA ASN A 266 10.48 -15.30 -5.39
C ASN A 266 11.55 -15.73 -4.38
N TYR A 267 12.12 -16.92 -4.58
CA TYR A 267 13.29 -17.35 -3.85
C TYR A 267 14.52 -16.61 -4.37
N ASP A 268 15.33 -16.07 -3.46
CA ASP A 268 16.56 -15.37 -3.79
C ASP A 268 17.61 -15.66 -2.72
N GLU A 269 18.73 -16.26 -3.15
CA GLU A 269 19.87 -16.61 -2.28
C GLU A 269 20.58 -15.37 -1.73
N ASN A 270 20.54 -14.25 -2.47
CA ASN A 270 21.17 -12.99 -2.11
C ASN A 270 20.15 -11.96 -1.60
N LEU A 271 18.97 -12.41 -1.13
CA LEU A 271 17.90 -11.52 -0.68
C LEU A 271 18.37 -10.53 0.39
N ASP A 272 19.13 -10.99 1.38
CA ASP A 272 19.64 -10.15 2.48
C ASP A 272 20.65 -9.11 1.98
N GLY A 273 21.50 -9.47 1.02
CA GLY A 273 22.44 -8.56 0.38
C GLY A 273 21.74 -7.47 -0.43
N LEU A 274 20.72 -7.85 -1.21
CA LEU A 274 19.88 -6.89 -1.94
C LEU A 274 19.13 -5.98 -0.97
N TRP A 275 18.52 -6.54 0.07
CA TRP A 275 17.83 -5.75 1.10
C TRP A 275 18.74 -4.73 1.76
N GLN A 276 19.95 -5.14 2.15
CA GLN A 276 20.93 -4.23 2.73
C GLN A 276 21.29 -3.09 1.76
N SER A 277 21.41 -3.37 0.46
CA SER A 277 21.62 -2.31 -0.54
C SER A 277 20.45 -1.32 -0.61
N TYR A 278 19.20 -1.75 -0.48
CA TYR A 278 18.05 -0.82 -0.42
C TYR A 278 18.08 0.09 0.82
N LEU A 279 18.53 -0.44 1.96
CA LEU A 279 18.70 0.31 3.18
C LEU A 279 19.86 1.31 3.08
N ASP A 280 21.01 0.86 2.56
CA ASP A 280 22.23 1.67 2.43
C ASP A 280 22.05 2.82 1.43
N ASP A 281 21.33 2.58 0.33
CA ASP A 281 21.00 3.60 -0.66
C ASP A 281 19.89 4.56 -0.20
N GLY A 282 19.28 4.29 0.97
CA GLY A 282 18.20 5.10 1.51
C GLY A 282 16.95 5.08 0.63
N ILE A 283 16.68 3.99 -0.07
CA ILE A 283 15.44 3.83 -0.86
C ILE A 283 14.28 3.46 0.04
N ILE A 284 14.56 2.70 1.10
CA ILE A 284 13.58 2.23 2.06
C ILE A 284 13.95 2.72 3.46
N ASN A 285 12.95 3.07 4.24
CA ASN A 285 13.14 3.47 5.62
C ASN A 285 13.76 2.30 6.44
N PRO A 286 14.83 2.51 7.22
CA PRO A 286 15.50 1.46 8.00
C PRO A 286 14.64 0.73 9.04
N GLU A 287 13.50 1.29 9.42
CA GLU A 287 12.55 0.65 10.34
C GLU A 287 11.51 -0.21 9.59
N SER A 288 11.60 -0.30 8.25
CA SER A 288 10.77 -1.19 7.43
C SER A 288 11.22 -2.64 7.57
N ASN A 289 10.29 -3.58 7.43
CA ASN A 289 10.59 -5.01 7.47
C ASN A 289 10.55 -5.63 6.07
N LEU A 290 11.37 -6.64 5.84
CA LEU A 290 11.31 -7.49 4.64
C LEU A 290 10.70 -8.86 4.97
N LEU A 291 9.67 -9.24 4.23
CA LEU A 291 9.01 -10.52 4.33
C LEU A 291 9.15 -11.26 3.00
N ASN A 292 9.70 -12.47 3.04
CA ASN A 292 9.78 -13.34 1.87
C ASN A 292 9.08 -14.66 2.17
N ILE A 293 8.32 -15.16 1.20
CA ILE A 293 7.55 -16.40 1.36
C ILE A 293 8.43 -17.61 1.68
N TYR A 294 9.56 -17.76 0.98
CA TYR A 294 10.47 -18.88 1.21
C TYR A 294 11.18 -18.73 2.55
N THR A 295 11.72 -17.55 2.84
CA THR A 295 12.33 -17.27 4.15
C THR A 295 11.36 -17.56 5.29
N TYR A 296 10.09 -17.16 5.17
CA TYR A 296 9.06 -17.44 6.16
C TYR A 296 8.94 -18.95 6.47
N PHE A 297 8.86 -19.81 5.46
CA PHE A 297 8.72 -21.26 5.69
C PHE A 297 10.02 -21.93 6.14
N GLN A 298 11.17 -21.40 5.72
CA GLN A 298 12.49 -21.90 6.12
C GLN A 298 12.88 -21.52 7.56
N THR A 299 12.34 -20.40 8.07
CA THR A 299 12.59 -19.92 9.46
C THR A 299 11.37 -20.03 10.38
N GLU A 300 10.23 -20.48 9.86
CA GLU A 300 8.92 -20.53 10.53
C GLU A 300 8.42 -19.15 11.02
N GLY A 301 8.66 -18.11 10.23
CA GLY A 301 8.22 -16.75 10.54
C GLY A 301 9.02 -16.07 11.66
N VAL A 302 10.11 -16.69 12.13
CA VAL A 302 11.02 -16.05 13.09
C VAL A 302 12.02 -15.21 12.29
N GLN A 303 11.78 -13.90 12.21
CA GLN A 303 12.68 -12.92 11.54
C GLN A 303 14.01 -12.67 12.27
N SER A 304 14.30 -13.42 13.33
CA SER A 304 15.61 -13.42 13.99
C SER A 304 15.83 -14.78 14.62
N ALA A 305 15.95 -15.81 13.78
CA ALA A 305 16.56 -17.03 14.25
C ALA A 305 18.05 -16.72 14.41
N GLN A 306 18.47 -16.44 15.65
CA GLN A 306 19.84 -16.73 16.08
C GLN A 306 20.30 -17.98 15.33
N PRO A 307 21.43 -17.95 14.61
CA PRO A 307 21.83 -19.05 13.74
C PRO A 307 21.77 -20.31 14.58
N ILE A 308 20.78 -21.16 14.28
CA ILE A 308 20.80 -22.51 14.81
C ILE A 308 22.04 -23.06 14.14
N GLN A 309 23.08 -23.35 14.92
CA GLN A 309 24.17 -24.18 14.44
C GLN A 309 23.52 -25.51 14.08
N GLY A 310 23.09 -25.63 12.82
CA GLY A 310 22.85 -26.91 12.21
C GLY A 310 24.12 -27.73 12.43
N PRO A 311 24.02 -29.07 12.56
CA PRO A 311 25.21 -29.88 12.46
C PRO A 311 25.95 -29.42 11.20
N ASN A 312 27.21 -29.02 11.35
CA ASN A 312 28.08 -28.77 10.21
C ASN A 312 28.23 -30.13 9.51
N THR A 313 27.27 -30.47 8.66
CA THR A 313 27.24 -31.67 7.86
C THR A 313 28.20 -31.38 6.73
N GLY A 314 29.50 -31.46 7.03
CA GLY A 314 30.52 -31.35 6.00
C GLY A 314 30.11 -32.21 4.81
N ILE A 315 30.37 -31.70 3.61
CA ILE A 315 29.99 -32.36 2.36
C ILE A 315 30.47 -33.81 2.41
N GLU A 316 29.54 -34.76 2.36
CA GLU A 316 29.88 -36.18 2.43
C GLU A 316 30.51 -36.60 1.10
N ILE A 317 31.80 -36.93 1.14
CA ILE A 317 32.55 -37.37 -0.02
C ILE A 317 32.89 -38.85 0.17
N SER A 318 32.61 -39.65 -0.87
CA SER A 318 32.93 -41.08 -0.87
C SER A 318 34.42 -41.30 -0.53
N PRO A 319 34.76 -42.28 0.32
CA PRO A 319 36.15 -42.62 0.62
C PRO A 319 36.97 -43.05 -0.61
N GLN A 320 36.32 -43.42 -1.71
CA GLN A 320 36.96 -43.80 -2.97
C GLN A 320 37.16 -42.62 -3.92
N ALA A 321 36.69 -41.43 -3.55
CA ALA A 321 36.75 -40.28 -4.42
C ALA A 321 38.13 -39.60 -4.39
N HIS A 322 38.50 -39.00 -5.50
CA HIS A 322 39.59 -38.04 -5.58
C HIS A 322 39.04 -36.64 -5.84
N ILE A 323 39.74 -35.62 -5.33
CA ILE A 323 39.34 -34.22 -5.47
C ILE A 323 40.40 -33.47 -6.27
N GLU A 324 39.98 -32.77 -7.31
CA GLU A 324 40.80 -31.82 -8.07
C GLU A 324 40.34 -30.40 -7.75
N SER A 325 41.20 -29.60 -7.11
CA SER A 325 40.91 -28.21 -6.76
C SER A 325 41.43 -27.24 -7.81
N ASP A 326 40.55 -26.37 -8.26
CA ASP A 326 40.77 -25.27 -9.18
C ASP A 326 40.60 -23.96 -8.39
N ASN A 327 41.67 -23.55 -7.71
CA ASN A 327 41.68 -22.40 -6.82
C ASN A 327 41.51 -21.06 -7.56
N GLU A 328 41.79 -21.01 -8.87
CA GLU A 328 41.60 -19.80 -9.68
C GLU A 328 40.12 -19.51 -9.90
N HIS A 329 39.32 -20.56 -10.06
CA HIS A 329 37.88 -20.47 -10.29
C HIS A 329 37.03 -20.82 -9.06
N ASN A 330 37.66 -21.03 -7.89
CA ASN A 330 36.99 -21.44 -6.65
C ASN A 330 36.12 -22.71 -6.81
N ILE A 331 36.63 -23.72 -7.51
CA ILE A 331 35.89 -24.95 -7.80
C ILE A 331 36.66 -26.19 -7.31
N ASP A 332 35.99 -27.10 -6.62
CA ASP A 332 36.47 -28.47 -6.42
C ASP A 332 35.68 -29.44 -7.30
N ARG A 333 36.38 -30.33 -8.01
CA ARG A 333 35.79 -31.42 -8.80
C ARG A 333 36.06 -32.75 -8.11
N VAL A 334 34.99 -33.49 -7.81
CA VAL A 334 35.04 -34.76 -7.09
C VAL A 334 34.75 -35.90 -8.06
N TYR A 335 35.65 -36.87 -8.15
CA TYR A 335 35.52 -38.00 -9.05
C TYR A 335 35.57 -39.31 -8.29
N VAL A 336 34.80 -40.30 -8.74
CA VAL A 336 34.91 -41.70 -8.30
C VAL A 336 35.45 -42.51 -9.48
N GLY A 337 36.66 -43.05 -9.34
CA GLY A 337 37.40 -43.53 -10.50
C GLY A 337 37.71 -42.37 -11.45
N ASN A 338 37.26 -42.46 -12.71
CA ASN A 338 37.41 -41.40 -13.71
C ASN A 338 36.11 -40.64 -13.98
N THR A 339 35.05 -40.91 -13.21
CA THR A 339 33.73 -40.31 -13.42
C THR A 339 33.55 -39.13 -12.48
N LEU A 340 33.26 -37.94 -13.04
CA LEU A 340 32.87 -36.78 -12.26
C LEU A 340 31.52 -37.06 -11.60
N VAL A 341 31.46 -36.93 -10.27
CA VAL A 341 30.22 -37.16 -9.50
C VAL A 341 29.73 -35.89 -8.81
N MET A 342 30.63 -34.96 -8.46
CA MET A 342 30.25 -33.67 -7.89
C MET A 342 31.15 -32.54 -8.38
N LYS A 343 30.59 -31.34 -8.51
CA LYS A 343 31.32 -30.07 -8.67
C LYS A 343 30.86 -29.13 -7.55
N ILE A 344 31.78 -28.74 -6.68
CA ILE A 344 31.54 -27.82 -5.56
C ILE A 344 32.04 -26.45 -5.99
N VAL A 345 31.14 -25.49 -6.16
CA VAL A 345 31.48 -24.08 -6.39
C VAL A 345 31.51 -23.36 -5.06
N LYS A 346 32.57 -22.59 -4.84
CA LYS A 346 32.79 -21.85 -3.60
C LYS A 346 32.60 -20.36 -3.80
N ASP A 347 32.17 -19.69 -2.74
CA ASP A 347 32.10 -18.23 -2.68
C ASP A 347 33.50 -17.59 -2.61
N ILE A 348 33.55 -16.27 -2.46
CA ILE A 348 34.80 -15.50 -2.38
C ILE A 348 35.63 -15.84 -1.13
N ASP A 349 34.98 -16.31 -0.07
CA ASP A 349 35.63 -16.74 1.18
C ASP A 349 36.04 -18.23 1.14
N GLY A 350 35.82 -18.90 0.01
CA GLY A 350 36.16 -20.31 -0.19
C GLY A 350 35.17 -21.29 0.47
N ARG A 351 34.00 -20.82 0.91
CA ARG A 351 32.91 -21.65 1.46
C ARG A 351 32.08 -22.23 0.32
N PRO A 352 31.59 -23.48 0.41
CA PRO A 352 30.69 -24.03 -0.60
C PRO A 352 29.42 -23.18 -0.72
N ALA A 353 29.11 -22.73 -1.94
CA ALA A 353 27.90 -21.97 -2.27
C ALA A 353 26.90 -22.86 -3.02
N ASN A 354 27.37 -23.65 -3.98
CA ASN A 354 26.54 -24.66 -4.63
C ASN A 354 27.30 -25.96 -4.93
N ILE A 355 26.56 -27.06 -5.01
CA ILE A 355 27.08 -28.40 -5.29
C ILE A 355 26.26 -29.01 -6.42
N ASN A 356 26.86 -29.17 -7.59
CA ASN A 356 26.25 -29.88 -8.71
C ASN A 356 26.60 -31.37 -8.63
N HIS A 357 25.58 -32.22 -8.65
CA HIS A 357 25.70 -33.68 -8.67
C HIS A 357 25.55 -34.20 -10.10
N TYR A 358 26.42 -35.13 -10.48
CA TYR A 358 26.49 -35.65 -11.85
C TYR A 358 26.17 -37.14 -11.92
N HIS A 359 25.48 -37.53 -12.97
CA HIS A 359 25.31 -38.92 -13.41
C HIS A 359 25.52 -39.00 -14.91
N ASP A 360 26.38 -39.91 -15.36
CA ASP A 360 26.72 -40.08 -16.78
C ASP A 360 27.12 -38.79 -17.52
N GLY A 361 27.76 -37.86 -16.79
CA GLY A 361 28.24 -36.59 -17.33
C GLY A 361 27.19 -35.46 -17.36
N GLU A 362 25.95 -35.75 -17.02
CA GLU A 362 24.85 -34.78 -16.94
C GLU A 362 24.58 -34.39 -15.47
N ILE A 363 24.14 -33.15 -15.25
CA ILE A 363 23.74 -32.70 -13.91
C ILE A 363 22.38 -33.32 -13.59
N ILE A 364 22.28 -33.98 -12.43
CA ILE A 364 21.02 -34.55 -11.94
C ILE A 364 20.39 -33.72 -10.83
N SER A 365 21.21 -33.01 -10.05
CA SER A 365 20.73 -32.07 -9.04
C SER A 365 21.76 -31.02 -8.70
N THR A 366 21.30 -29.90 -8.16
CA THR A 366 22.13 -28.84 -7.58
C THR A 366 21.62 -28.51 -6.18
N ASP A 367 22.52 -28.51 -5.21
CA ASP A 367 22.27 -28.00 -3.86
C ASP A 367 22.80 -26.57 -3.74
N TYR A 368 22.03 -25.70 -3.09
CA TYR A 368 22.37 -24.30 -2.82
C TYR A 368 22.47 -24.08 -1.32
N LEU A 369 23.64 -23.65 -0.87
CA LEU A 369 24.00 -23.56 0.54
C LEU A 369 24.06 -22.10 0.98
N ASP A 370 23.59 -21.83 2.20
CA ASP A 370 23.79 -20.51 2.81
C ASP A 370 25.23 -20.32 3.31
N GLU A 371 25.53 -19.12 3.81
CA GLU A 371 26.83 -18.73 4.35
C GLU A 371 27.33 -19.61 5.52
N GLN A 372 26.42 -20.36 6.15
CA GLN A 372 26.73 -21.30 7.24
C GLN A 372 26.90 -22.74 6.73
N GLY A 373 26.77 -22.98 5.42
CA GLY A 373 26.88 -24.29 4.80
C GLY A 373 25.63 -25.16 4.98
N ILE A 374 24.48 -24.56 5.31
CA ILE A 374 23.21 -25.28 5.40
C ILE A 374 22.58 -25.28 4.01
N ASN A 375 22.17 -26.47 3.53
CA ASN A 375 21.46 -26.57 2.26
C ASN A 375 20.07 -25.92 2.40
N ARG A 376 19.78 -24.92 1.58
CA ARG A 376 18.51 -24.18 1.57
C ARG A 376 17.59 -24.64 0.45
N LEU A 377 18.16 -25.09 -0.66
CA LEU A 377 17.43 -25.50 -1.86
C LEU A 377 18.18 -26.64 -2.55
N THR A 378 17.48 -27.73 -2.86
CA THR A 378 17.92 -28.70 -3.87
C THR A 378 17.01 -28.60 -5.08
N GLN A 379 17.59 -28.36 -6.26
CA GLN A 379 16.92 -28.51 -7.54
C GLN A 379 17.27 -29.87 -8.15
N VAL A 380 16.26 -30.60 -8.64
CA VAL A 380 16.43 -31.87 -9.34
C VAL A 380 16.04 -31.67 -10.80
N PHE A 381 16.90 -32.09 -11.71
CA PHE A 381 16.71 -31.89 -13.15
C PHE A 381 16.03 -33.10 -13.80
N ASN A 382 15.29 -32.86 -14.88
CA ASN A 382 14.62 -33.91 -15.63
C ASN A 382 15.66 -34.79 -16.34
N PRO A 383 15.70 -36.12 -16.11
CA PRO A 383 16.67 -37.00 -16.76
C PRO A 383 16.57 -37.05 -18.29
N LYS A 384 15.43 -36.63 -18.87
CA LYS A 384 15.21 -36.55 -20.31
C LYS A 384 15.49 -35.16 -20.89
N ASP A 385 15.60 -34.15 -20.05
CA ASP A 385 15.92 -32.77 -20.41
C ASP A 385 16.66 -32.09 -19.24
N PRO A 386 17.99 -32.27 -19.14
CA PRO A 386 18.79 -31.81 -18.01
C PRO A 386 18.77 -30.28 -17.78
N ASN A 387 18.26 -29.51 -18.74
CA ASN A 387 18.11 -28.06 -18.60
C ASN A 387 16.80 -27.66 -17.92
N LYS A 388 15.89 -28.61 -17.66
CA LYS A 388 14.60 -28.35 -17.05
C LYS A 388 14.56 -28.89 -15.62
N VAL A 389 14.34 -28.00 -14.66
CA VAL A 389 14.05 -28.36 -13.27
C VAL A 389 12.73 -29.14 -13.21
N MET A 390 12.77 -30.30 -12.56
CA MET A 390 11.64 -31.18 -12.32
C MET A 390 11.05 -30.94 -10.94
N ASP A 391 11.89 -30.89 -9.91
CA ASP A 391 11.49 -30.69 -8.53
C ASP A 391 12.44 -29.72 -7.81
N GLU A 392 11.90 -28.96 -6.87
CA GLU A 392 12.64 -28.07 -5.98
C GLU A 392 12.26 -28.37 -4.53
N PHE A 393 13.27 -28.58 -3.69
CA PHE A 393 13.13 -28.91 -2.27
C PHE A 393 13.73 -27.79 -1.44
N PHE A 394 12.89 -27.07 -0.70
CA PHE A 394 13.33 -25.97 0.16
C PHE A 394 13.42 -26.45 1.60
N TYR A 395 14.57 -26.28 2.24
CA TYR A 395 14.84 -26.79 3.59
C TYR A 395 14.86 -25.69 4.65
N ARG A 396 14.50 -26.05 5.88
CA ARG A 396 14.70 -25.23 7.07
C ARG A 396 16.14 -25.31 7.57
N LEU A 397 16.46 -24.44 8.51
CA LEU A 397 17.75 -24.43 9.23
C LEU A 397 18.11 -25.75 9.95
N ASP A 398 17.11 -26.58 10.26
CA ASP A 398 17.32 -27.90 10.88
C ASP A 398 17.37 -29.05 9.86
N ASN A 399 17.54 -28.74 8.56
CA ASN A 399 17.50 -29.65 7.41
C ASN A 399 16.15 -30.37 7.21
N SER A 400 15.09 -30.03 7.96
CA SER A 400 13.74 -30.51 7.65
C SER A 400 13.19 -29.84 6.39
N LEU A 401 12.31 -30.53 5.68
CA LEU A 401 11.74 -30.04 4.44
C LEU A 401 10.64 -29.02 4.74
N ALA A 402 10.68 -27.85 4.12
CA ALA A 402 9.71 -26.78 4.28
C ALA A 402 8.68 -26.76 3.14
N ILE A 403 9.18 -26.72 1.89
CA ILE A 403 8.37 -26.64 0.67
C ILE A 403 8.90 -27.65 -0.35
N VAL A 404 8.00 -28.28 -1.09
CA VAL A 404 8.31 -29.01 -2.33
C VAL A 404 7.56 -28.34 -3.46
N LYS A 405 8.25 -28.00 -4.55
CA LYS A 405 7.65 -27.47 -5.79
C LYS A 405 7.97 -28.44 -6.93
N SER A 406 6.94 -29.03 -7.54
CA SER A 406 7.08 -30.00 -8.61
C SER A 406 6.53 -29.45 -9.92
N HIS A 407 7.35 -29.46 -10.98
CA HIS A 407 7.03 -28.90 -12.30
C HIS A 407 6.51 -29.96 -13.28
N VAL A 408 6.08 -31.11 -12.76
CA VAL A 408 5.58 -32.23 -13.54
C VAL A 408 4.17 -31.93 -14.03
N GLY A 409 4.04 -31.57 -15.32
CA GLY A 409 2.74 -31.34 -15.97
C GLY A 409 2.49 -29.90 -16.44
N GLY A 410 3.43 -28.99 -16.24
CA GLY A 410 3.30 -27.59 -16.64
C GLY A 410 3.37 -26.67 -15.43
N GLU A 411 2.21 -26.34 -14.87
CA GLU A 411 2.10 -25.54 -13.64
C GLU A 411 2.73 -26.24 -12.43
N PRO A 412 3.38 -25.50 -11.52
CA PRO A 412 4.02 -26.09 -10.36
C PRO A 412 3.00 -26.53 -9.30
N TYR A 413 3.03 -27.81 -8.95
CA TYR A 413 2.34 -28.35 -7.79
C TYR A 413 3.19 -28.13 -6.53
N ILE A 414 2.61 -27.47 -5.52
CA ILE A 414 3.35 -27.00 -4.34
C ILE A 414 2.84 -27.72 -3.08
N GLN A 415 3.75 -28.17 -2.24
CA GLN A 415 3.45 -28.80 -0.96
C GLN A 415 4.20 -28.10 0.17
N VAL A 416 3.48 -27.74 1.23
CA VAL A 416 4.04 -27.18 2.46
C VAL A 416 4.06 -28.27 3.53
N MET A 417 5.22 -28.48 4.14
CA MET A 417 5.45 -29.51 5.16
C MET A 417 5.65 -28.85 6.54
N ASN A 418 5.43 -29.57 7.63
CA ASN A 418 5.86 -29.16 8.98
C ASN A 418 7.25 -29.72 9.32
N ARG A 419 7.81 -29.42 10.51
CA ARG A 419 9.12 -29.93 10.96
C ARG A 419 9.23 -31.46 11.05
N SER A 420 8.10 -32.14 11.21
CA SER A 420 8.06 -33.61 11.19
C SER A 420 7.98 -34.17 9.76
N ASN A 421 8.16 -33.32 8.74
CA ASN A 421 8.00 -33.62 7.32
C ASN A 421 6.60 -34.17 6.97
N ILE A 422 5.57 -33.73 7.71
CA ILE A 422 4.18 -34.07 7.43
C ILE A 422 3.58 -32.97 6.58
N LEU A 423 2.89 -33.35 5.50
CA LEU A 423 2.15 -32.45 4.63
C LEU A 423 1.11 -31.65 5.42
N VAL A 424 1.24 -30.33 5.37
CA VAL A 424 0.29 -29.37 5.97
C VAL A 424 -0.77 -29.00 4.95
N LYS A 425 -0.35 -28.63 3.74
CA LYS A 425 -1.24 -28.19 2.66
C LYS A 425 -0.55 -28.33 1.30
N SER A 426 -1.34 -28.50 0.25
CA SER A 426 -0.88 -28.47 -1.14
C SER A 426 -1.68 -27.48 -1.98
N PHE A 427 -1.09 -27.04 -3.08
CA PHE A 427 -1.63 -26.05 -4.02
C PHE A 427 -1.35 -26.50 -5.44
N ASP A 428 -2.32 -26.26 -6.32
CA ASP A 428 -2.21 -26.63 -7.74
C ASP A 428 -1.57 -25.52 -8.58
N THR A 429 -1.46 -24.31 -8.01
CA THR A 429 -0.80 -23.15 -8.64
C THR A 429 0.00 -22.33 -7.63
N GLU A 430 0.97 -21.57 -8.15
CA GLU A 430 1.75 -20.61 -7.35
C GLU A 430 0.89 -19.46 -6.81
N GLN A 431 -0.11 -19.02 -7.57
CA GLN A 431 -1.04 -17.96 -7.16
C GLN A 431 -1.87 -18.36 -5.93
N GLU A 432 -2.37 -19.59 -5.88
CA GLU A 432 -3.10 -20.11 -4.72
C GLU A 432 -2.22 -20.21 -3.47
N PHE A 433 -0.97 -20.64 -3.64
CA PHE A 433 0.01 -20.73 -2.56
C PHE A 433 0.31 -19.34 -1.97
N ILE A 434 0.60 -18.36 -2.83
CA ILE A 434 0.90 -16.98 -2.43
C ILE A 434 -0.31 -16.34 -1.74
N ALA A 435 -1.50 -16.42 -2.34
CA ALA A 435 -2.71 -15.84 -1.77
C ALA A 435 -3.02 -16.43 -0.38
N TRP A 436 -2.87 -17.75 -0.23
CA TRP A 436 -3.04 -18.41 1.06
C TRP A 436 -2.00 -17.96 2.10
N TRP A 437 -0.72 -17.88 1.72
CA TRP A 437 0.32 -17.43 2.65
C TRP A 437 0.06 -16.00 3.12
N LEU A 438 -0.25 -15.09 2.19
CA LEU A 438 -0.58 -13.71 2.51
C LEU A 438 -1.76 -13.63 3.47
N ALA A 439 -2.89 -14.28 3.15
CA ALA A 439 -4.11 -14.19 3.93
C ALA A 439 -4.01 -14.85 5.32
N GLU A 440 -3.25 -15.94 5.46
CA GLU A 440 -3.22 -16.73 6.71
C GLU A 440 -2.03 -16.42 7.60
N LYS A 441 -0.93 -15.88 7.04
CA LYS A 441 0.36 -15.74 7.74
C LYS A 441 0.89 -14.31 7.80
N VAL A 442 0.51 -13.44 6.87
CA VAL A 442 1.11 -12.10 6.74
C VAL A 442 0.11 -10.99 7.05
N LEU A 443 -1.06 -11.05 6.42
CA LEU A 443 -2.05 -9.99 6.45
C LEU A 443 -3.12 -10.27 7.51
N ASP A 444 -3.63 -9.20 8.10
CA ASP A 444 -4.76 -9.20 9.03
C ASP A 444 -5.79 -8.11 8.66
N ASN A 445 -6.89 -8.04 9.41
CA ASN A 445 -8.00 -7.12 9.11
C ASN A 445 -7.58 -5.64 9.10
N ASN A 446 -6.45 -5.31 9.74
CA ASN A 446 -5.87 -3.98 9.79
C ASN A 446 -4.76 -3.78 8.75
N SER A 447 -4.56 -4.74 7.83
CA SER A 447 -3.51 -4.68 6.82
C SER A 447 -4.02 -4.14 5.48
N THR A 448 -3.24 -3.29 4.83
CA THR A 448 -3.42 -2.88 3.43
C THR A 448 -2.21 -3.33 2.63
N ILE A 449 -2.44 -4.12 1.59
CA ILE A 449 -1.39 -4.54 0.66
C ILE A 449 -1.49 -3.74 -0.64
N ILE A 450 -0.37 -3.14 -1.04
CA ILE A 450 -0.20 -2.39 -2.28
C ILE A 450 0.32 -3.36 -3.32
N VAL A 451 -0.45 -3.53 -4.41
CA VAL A 451 -0.20 -4.58 -5.40
C VAL A 451 -0.16 -3.99 -6.81
N PRO A 452 0.95 -4.16 -7.56
CA PRO A 452 1.01 -3.81 -8.98
C PRO A 452 -0.07 -4.55 -9.79
N LEU A 453 -0.72 -3.90 -10.76
CA LEU A 453 -1.71 -4.58 -11.61
C LEU A 453 -1.08 -5.67 -12.48
N SER A 454 0.19 -5.49 -12.81
CA SER A 454 1.05 -6.45 -13.49
C SER A 454 1.28 -7.74 -12.68
N SER A 455 1.05 -7.71 -11.36
CA SER A 455 1.28 -8.85 -10.48
C SER A 455 0.34 -10.01 -10.80
N PRO A 456 0.85 -11.25 -10.95
CA PRO A 456 0.03 -12.42 -11.25
C PRO A 456 -0.96 -12.77 -10.13
N VAL A 457 -0.79 -12.21 -8.93
CA VAL A 457 -1.66 -12.46 -7.77
C VAL A 457 -2.65 -11.33 -7.49
N TYR A 458 -2.65 -10.26 -8.30
CA TYR A 458 -3.56 -9.12 -8.09
C TYR A 458 -5.03 -9.55 -8.04
N GLN A 459 -5.47 -10.28 -9.07
CA GLN A 459 -6.89 -10.65 -9.22
C GLN A 459 -7.36 -11.57 -8.08
N VAL A 460 -6.56 -12.58 -7.73
CA VAL A 460 -6.90 -13.51 -6.64
C VAL A 460 -6.92 -12.81 -5.28
N LEU A 461 -6.04 -11.82 -5.05
CA LEU A 461 -6.07 -11.02 -3.82
C LEU A 461 -7.29 -10.11 -3.77
N LEU A 462 -7.68 -9.50 -4.89
CA LEU A 462 -8.88 -8.65 -4.98
C LEU A 462 -10.17 -9.43 -4.71
N GLU A 463 -10.25 -10.68 -5.18
CA GLU A 463 -11.41 -11.56 -4.96
C GLU A 463 -11.49 -12.09 -3.52
N GLN A 464 -10.36 -12.18 -2.82
CA GLN A 464 -10.27 -12.65 -1.43
C GLN A 464 -10.51 -11.56 -0.38
N VAL A 465 -10.89 -10.34 -0.78
CA VAL A 465 -11.23 -9.22 0.12
C VAL A 465 -12.58 -9.47 0.83
N ASN A 466 -12.66 -10.55 1.62
CA ASN A 466 -13.79 -10.89 2.49
C ASN A 466 -13.59 -10.29 3.89
N ALA A 467 -13.24 -9.00 3.96
CA ALA A 467 -12.94 -8.25 5.19
C ALA A 467 -11.69 -8.70 5.99
N GLN A 468 -10.82 -9.53 5.40
CA GLN A 468 -9.58 -9.97 6.06
C GLN A 468 -8.39 -9.03 5.89
N PHE A 469 -8.34 -8.21 4.85
CA PHE A 469 -7.34 -7.16 4.61
C PHE A 469 -7.87 -6.27 3.48
N LYS A 470 -7.11 -5.25 3.08
CA LYS A 470 -7.45 -4.34 1.99
C LYS A 470 -6.40 -4.40 0.88
N VAL A 471 -6.83 -4.26 -0.37
CA VAL A 471 -5.96 -4.20 -1.54
C VAL A 471 -5.99 -2.79 -2.10
N LEU A 472 -4.82 -2.18 -2.23
CA LEU A 472 -4.60 -0.90 -2.89
C LEU A 472 -3.85 -1.17 -4.20
N PRO A 473 -4.52 -1.12 -5.37
CA PRO A 473 -3.86 -1.33 -6.64
C PRO A 473 -2.85 -0.22 -6.95
N TYR A 474 -1.78 -0.60 -7.61
CA TYR A 474 -0.75 0.31 -8.12
C TYR A 474 -0.55 0.08 -9.63
N VAL A 475 -0.58 1.17 -10.40
CA VAL A 475 -0.26 1.17 -11.83
C VAL A 475 1.18 1.63 -11.99
N ASP A 476 2.08 0.69 -12.26
CA ASP A 476 3.53 0.89 -12.40
C ASP A 476 3.92 1.32 -13.83
N ASP A 477 3.17 0.89 -14.83
CA ASP A 477 3.36 1.19 -16.24
C ASP A 477 1.99 1.28 -16.91
N TYR A 478 1.46 2.51 -16.96
CA TYR A 478 0.14 2.77 -17.52
C TYR A 478 -0.04 2.22 -18.94
N ASN A 479 1.01 2.24 -19.77
CA ASN A 479 0.91 1.76 -21.14
C ASN A 479 0.79 0.23 -21.18
N ALA A 480 1.62 -0.47 -20.39
CA ALA A 480 1.61 -1.92 -20.31
C ALA A 480 0.36 -2.48 -19.61
N GLU A 481 -0.18 -1.75 -18.63
CA GLU A 481 -1.28 -2.20 -17.77
C GLU A 481 -2.66 -1.66 -18.16
N SER A 482 -2.76 -0.90 -19.26
CA SER A 482 -4.01 -0.25 -19.70
C SER A 482 -5.21 -1.21 -19.83
N GLN A 483 -5.00 -2.45 -20.26
CA GLN A 483 -6.05 -3.45 -20.37
C GLN A 483 -6.52 -3.97 -19.01
N GLN A 484 -5.58 -4.28 -18.12
CA GLN A 484 -5.85 -4.71 -16.75
C GLN A 484 -6.57 -3.60 -15.98
N LEU A 485 -6.11 -2.35 -16.13
CA LEU A 485 -6.76 -1.19 -15.56
C LEU A 485 -8.21 -1.07 -16.05
N ALA A 486 -8.45 -1.16 -17.36
CA ALA A 486 -9.81 -1.09 -17.90
C ALA A 486 -10.74 -2.15 -17.28
N GLN A 487 -10.26 -3.38 -17.09
CA GLN A 487 -11.03 -4.47 -16.48
C GLN A 487 -11.43 -4.17 -15.02
N ILE A 488 -10.50 -3.69 -14.20
CA ILE A 488 -10.81 -3.41 -12.79
C ILE A 488 -11.75 -2.21 -12.63
N LEU A 489 -11.70 -1.26 -13.57
CA LEU A 489 -12.59 -0.09 -13.58
C LEU A 489 -14.03 -0.43 -13.97
N GLU A 490 -14.31 -1.63 -14.52
CA GLU A 490 -15.68 -2.11 -14.75
C GLU A 490 -16.45 -2.32 -13.43
N ASN A 491 -15.73 -2.58 -12.33
CA ASN A 491 -16.31 -2.75 -11.00
C ASN A 491 -15.66 -1.82 -9.96
N PRO A 492 -15.91 -0.49 -10.04
CA PRO A 492 -15.27 0.49 -9.17
C PRO A 492 -15.62 0.31 -7.68
N ALA A 493 -16.67 -0.45 -7.36
CA ALA A 493 -17.05 -0.76 -5.99
C ALA A 493 -16.03 -1.66 -5.27
N GLN A 494 -15.21 -2.42 -6.00
CA GLN A 494 -14.12 -3.22 -5.42
C GLN A 494 -12.88 -2.39 -5.06
N LEU A 495 -12.77 -1.17 -5.59
CA LEU A 495 -11.62 -0.29 -5.45
C LEU A 495 -11.81 0.66 -4.26
N THR A 496 -12.15 0.09 -3.09
CA THR A 496 -12.56 0.88 -1.92
C THR A 496 -11.45 1.77 -1.36
N GLU A 497 -10.20 1.32 -1.46
CA GLU A 497 -9.01 2.08 -1.02
C GLU A 497 -8.55 3.11 -2.06
N GLY A 498 -9.10 3.09 -3.27
CA GLY A 498 -8.61 3.88 -4.41
C GLY A 498 -7.57 3.15 -5.25
N ILE A 499 -6.77 3.89 -6.02
CA ILE A 499 -5.69 3.40 -6.89
C ILE A 499 -4.50 4.35 -6.80
N LEU A 500 -3.28 3.82 -6.80
CA LEU A 500 -2.05 4.60 -6.99
C LEU A 500 -1.61 4.54 -8.46
N VAL A 501 -1.19 5.65 -9.04
CA VAL A 501 -0.70 5.73 -10.41
C VAL A 501 0.56 6.58 -10.50
N ASN A 502 1.35 6.41 -11.54
CA ASN A 502 2.55 7.23 -11.80
C ASN A 502 2.37 8.31 -12.88
N SER A 503 1.16 8.48 -13.42
CA SER A 503 0.91 9.45 -14.50
C SER A 503 -0.40 10.21 -14.33
N GLU A 504 -0.37 11.50 -14.71
CA GLU A 504 -1.57 12.34 -14.76
C GLU A 504 -2.59 11.83 -15.78
N THR A 505 -2.13 11.24 -16.88
CA THR A 505 -3.01 10.63 -17.89
C THR A 505 -3.83 9.49 -17.28
N ALA A 506 -3.20 8.57 -16.57
CA ALA A 506 -3.91 7.50 -15.87
C ALA A 506 -4.93 8.06 -14.86
N GLN A 507 -4.53 9.09 -14.07
CA GLN A 507 -5.45 9.73 -13.12
C GLN A 507 -6.69 10.31 -13.80
N GLN A 508 -6.50 11.02 -14.92
CA GLN A 508 -7.59 11.62 -15.68
C GLN A 508 -8.53 10.55 -16.26
N ASP A 509 -7.97 9.48 -16.83
CA ASP A 509 -8.73 8.39 -17.44
C ASP A 509 -9.55 7.62 -16.40
N ILE A 510 -8.96 7.33 -15.24
CA ILE A 510 -9.69 6.71 -14.11
C ILE A 510 -10.77 7.65 -13.58
N SER A 511 -10.48 8.94 -13.41
CA SER A 511 -11.45 9.93 -12.92
C SER A 511 -12.67 10.01 -13.83
N GLN A 512 -12.46 10.03 -15.15
CA GLN A 512 -13.52 10.08 -16.14
C GLN A 512 -14.34 8.79 -16.17
N THR A 513 -13.66 7.64 -16.25
CA THR A 513 -14.29 6.32 -16.36
C THR A 513 -15.14 6.00 -15.14
N THR A 514 -14.63 6.30 -13.95
CA THR A 514 -15.31 6.03 -12.67
C THR A 514 -16.25 7.15 -12.24
N GLN A 515 -16.29 8.26 -12.98
CA GLN A 515 -17.04 9.46 -12.63
C GLN A 515 -16.66 10.03 -11.26
N GLY A 516 -15.37 9.99 -10.92
CA GLY A 516 -14.82 10.46 -9.64
C GLY A 516 -15.17 9.59 -8.43
N LYS A 517 -15.73 8.38 -8.63
CA LYS A 517 -16.10 7.46 -7.54
C LYS A 517 -14.91 6.73 -6.93
N VAL A 518 -13.82 6.60 -7.67
CA VAL A 518 -12.58 5.98 -7.22
C VAL A 518 -11.57 7.07 -6.91
N ASN A 519 -10.96 7.01 -5.74
CA ASN A 519 -9.86 7.91 -5.38
C ASN A 519 -8.59 7.49 -6.10
N VAL A 520 -7.81 8.47 -6.57
CA VAL A 520 -6.61 8.23 -7.36
C VAL A 520 -5.52 9.20 -6.94
N SER A 521 -4.44 8.66 -6.38
CA SER A 521 -3.24 9.43 -6.07
C SER A 521 -2.17 9.22 -7.12
N ILE A 522 -1.50 10.31 -7.50
CA ILE A 522 -0.31 10.26 -8.35
C ILE A 522 0.92 10.16 -7.44
N ILE A 523 1.76 9.17 -7.68
CA ILE A 523 3.11 9.09 -7.13
C ILE A 523 3.97 10.07 -7.94
N PRO A 524 4.45 11.16 -7.34
CA PRO A 524 5.26 12.13 -8.04
C PRO A 524 6.59 11.49 -8.43
N VAL A 525 6.95 11.57 -9.71
CA VAL A 525 8.32 11.27 -10.14
C VAL A 525 9.17 12.47 -9.70
N PRO A 526 10.24 12.28 -8.89
CA PRO A 526 11.11 13.37 -8.51
C PRO A 526 11.65 14.05 -9.76
N ASP A 527 11.46 15.37 -9.85
CA ASP A 527 12.00 16.16 -10.95
C ASP A 527 13.53 16.00 -10.91
N LYS A 528 14.09 15.23 -11.85
CA LYS A 528 15.53 15.13 -12.07
C LYS A 528 16.00 16.43 -12.72
N SER A 529 15.74 17.57 -12.10
CA SER A 529 16.35 18.83 -12.50
C SER A 529 17.85 18.68 -12.27
N GLU A 530 18.59 18.80 -13.38
CA GLU A 530 20.05 18.78 -13.49
C GLU A 530 20.75 19.18 -12.20
N ASP A 531 21.56 18.26 -11.65
CA ASP A 531 22.60 18.63 -10.69
C ASP A 531 23.48 19.70 -11.35
N GLU A 532 23.22 20.98 -11.02
CA GLU A 532 24.25 22.00 -11.06
C GLU A 532 25.36 21.51 -10.13
N VAL A 533 26.34 20.84 -10.73
CA VAL A 533 27.62 20.53 -10.11
C VAL A 533 28.11 21.84 -9.47
N PRO A 534 28.24 21.94 -8.14
CA PRO A 534 28.86 23.10 -7.54
C PRO A 534 30.31 23.05 -7.98
N ASN A 535 30.66 23.95 -8.89
CA ASN A 535 31.99 24.12 -9.42
C ASN A 535 32.88 24.71 -8.30
N ASN A 536 33.28 23.88 -7.34
CA ASN A 536 34.25 24.23 -6.31
C ASN A 536 35.65 23.76 -6.76
N THR A 537 36.16 24.39 -7.81
CA THR A 537 37.59 24.71 -7.84
C THR A 537 37.87 25.70 -6.72
N ASN A 538 38.49 25.22 -5.63
CA ASN A 538 39.59 25.92 -4.95
C ASN A 538 40.18 25.08 -3.79
N TYR A 539 41.49 24.84 -3.94
CA TYR A 539 42.51 24.30 -3.01
C TYR A 539 42.62 22.79 -2.83
#